data_AF-B5KVP3-F1
#
_entry.id   AF-B5KVP3-F1
#
_cell.length_a   1.000
_cell.length_b   1.000
_cell.length_c   1.000
_cell.angle_alpha   90.00
_cell.angle_beta   90.00
_cell.angle_gamma   90.00
#
_symmetry.space_group_name_H-M   'P 1'
#
loop_
_entity.id
_entity.type
_entity.pdbx_description
1 polymer ?
#
loop_
_entity_poly.entity_id
_entity_poly.type
_entity_poly.pdbx_seq_one_letter_code
_entity_poly.pdbx_strand_id
1 'polypeptide(L)'
;DAARAGLVSGKDNIIDRSIQDAYIHAIRRAKNFIYIENQYFLGSSFAWEADGIKPEDIGALHVIPRELSLKICDKIQKGERFTVYVVVPMWPEGIPESASVQAILDWQRRTMDMMYSDIFNSFKERGIEEDPRNYLTFFCLGNREVKKPGEYEPSERPEPDSDYIRAQEARRFMIYVHTKMMIVDDEYIIIGSANINQRSMDGARDSEIAMGAY
;
A
#
# COMPACT_ATOMS: atom_id res chain seq x y z
N ASP A 1 11.26 -12.24 -29.57
CA ASP A 1 11.31 -13.14 -28.39
C ASP A 1 11.09 -12.41 -27.07
N ALA A 2 11.87 -11.37 -26.74
CA ALA A 2 11.69 -10.58 -25.51
C ALA A 2 10.28 -9.96 -25.35
N ALA A 3 9.73 -9.34 -26.40
CA ALA A 3 8.38 -8.76 -26.36
C ALA A 3 7.26 -9.79 -26.13
N ARG A 4 7.46 -11.07 -26.52
CA ARG A 4 6.47 -12.13 -26.28
C ARG A 4 6.43 -12.55 -24.81
N ALA A 5 7.50 -12.29 -24.06
CA ALA A 5 7.60 -12.56 -22.63
C ALA A 5 7.20 -11.34 -21.76
N GLY A 6 6.66 -10.26 -22.36
CA GLY A 6 6.28 -9.05 -21.62
C GLY A 6 7.47 -8.16 -21.20
N LEU A 7 8.68 -8.46 -21.67
CA LEU A 7 9.86 -7.68 -21.32
C LEU A 7 9.86 -6.31 -22.01
N VAL A 8 10.28 -5.27 -21.28
CA VAL A 8 10.36 -3.89 -21.79
C VAL A 8 11.80 -3.42 -21.90
N SER A 9 12.11 -2.58 -22.89
CA SER A 9 13.44 -2.00 -23.03
C SER A 9 13.63 -0.84 -22.05
N GLY A 10 14.62 -0.95 -21.18
CA GLY A 10 15.14 0.15 -20.38
C GLY A 10 16.20 0.96 -21.13
N LYS A 11 16.87 1.86 -20.39
CA LYS A 11 17.96 2.68 -20.94
C LYS A 11 19.12 1.84 -21.47
N ASP A 12 19.56 0.88 -20.66
CA ASP A 12 20.77 0.08 -20.94
C ASP A 12 20.51 -1.44 -20.86
N ASN A 13 19.34 -1.88 -20.39
CA ASN A 13 19.01 -3.28 -20.13
C ASN A 13 17.57 -3.64 -20.53
N ILE A 14 17.30 -4.94 -20.69
CA ILE A 14 15.93 -5.47 -20.78
C ILE A 14 15.38 -5.59 -19.35
N ILE A 15 14.12 -5.19 -19.15
CA ILE A 15 13.46 -5.13 -17.86
C ILE A 15 12.30 -6.12 -17.83
N ASP A 16 12.26 -6.94 -16.78
CA ASP A 16 11.10 -7.75 -16.41
C ASP A 16 10.29 -7.00 -15.35
N ARG A 17 9.00 -6.80 -15.61
CA ARG A 17 8.03 -6.12 -14.72
C ARG A 17 6.78 -6.97 -14.48
N SER A 18 6.90 -8.29 -14.67
CA SER A 18 5.81 -9.26 -14.57
C SER A 18 5.09 -9.26 -13.22
N ILE A 19 5.77 -8.86 -12.13
CA ILE A 19 5.12 -8.65 -10.83
C ILE A 19 4.06 -7.55 -10.90
N GLN A 20 4.39 -6.38 -11.46
CA GLN A 20 3.42 -5.29 -11.62
C GLN A 20 2.27 -5.76 -12.53
N ASP A 21 2.59 -6.45 -13.62
CA ASP A 21 1.58 -6.95 -14.55
C ASP A 21 0.65 -7.97 -13.88
N ALA A 22 1.18 -8.87 -13.05
CA ALA A 22 0.38 -9.83 -12.28
C ALA A 22 -0.58 -9.14 -11.29
N TYR A 23 -0.12 -8.10 -10.59
CA TYR A 23 -1.00 -7.28 -9.74
C TYR A 23 -2.11 -6.60 -10.56
N ILE A 24 -1.77 -5.98 -11.70
CA ILE A 24 -2.75 -5.34 -12.60
C ILE A 24 -3.81 -6.35 -13.05
N HIS A 25 -3.40 -7.52 -13.53
CA HIS A 25 -4.33 -8.56 -14.00
C HIS A 25 -5.23 -9.07 -12.88
N ALA A 26 -4.68 -9.27 -11.67
CA ALA A 26 -5.45 -9.70 -10.50
C ALA A 26 -6.49 -8.66 -10.09
N ILE A 27 -6.13 -7.37 -10.06
CA ILE A 27 -7.07 -6.27 -9.75
C ILE A 27 -8.16 -6.17 -10.81
N ARG A 28 -7.79 -6.19 -12.10
CA ARG A 28 -8.75 -6.01 -13.20
C ARG A 28 -9.81 -7.10 -13.27
N ARG A 29 -9.47 -8.34 -12.92
CA ARG A 29 -10.45 -9.45 -12.89
C ARG A 29 -11.30 -9.50 -11.63
N ALA A 30 -10.93 -8.77 -10.56
CA ALA A 30 -11.62 -8.79 -9.29
C ALA A 30 -13.10 -8.42 -9.42
N LYS A 31 -13.95 -9.15 -8.70
CA LYS A 31 -15.42 -9.07 -8.76
C LYS A 31 -16.06 -8.68 -7.44
N ASN A 32 -15.52 -9.16 -6.31
CA ASN A 32 -16.13 -9.07 -4.99
C ASN A 32 -15.29 -8.24 -4.01
N PHE A 33 -14.02 -8.58 -3.82
CA PHE A 33 -13.16 -7.84 -2.90
C PHE A 33 -11.68 -8.06 -3.18
N ILE A 34 -10.86 -7.15 -2.65
CA ILE A 34 -9.41 -7.27 -2.61
C ILE A 34 -8.94 -7.02 -1.18
N TYR A 35 -8.07 -7.89 -0.67
CA TYR A 35 -7.40 -7.72 0.60
C TYR A 35 -5.89 -7.63 0.37
N ILE A 36 -5.26 -6.59 0.91
CA ILE A 36 -3.83 -6.32 0.74
C ILE A 36 -3.20 -6.16 2.12
N GLU A 37 -2.08 -6.84 2.34
CA GLU A 37 -1.12 -6.44 3.37
C GLU A 37 0.20 -6.07 2.70
N ASN A 38 0.67 -4.84 2.91
CA ASN A 38 1.91 -4.40 2.30
C ASN A 38 2.70 -3.43 3.19
N GLN A 39 4.03 -3.57 3.20
CA GLN A 39 4.92 -2.67 3.94
C GLN A 39 4.85 -1.22 3.44
N TYR A 40 4.61 -1.02 2.14
CA TYR A 40 4.43 0.30 1.54
C TYR A 40 3.18 0.31 0.69
N PHE A 41 2.49 1.46 0.67
CA PHE A 41 1.39 1.69 -0.24
C PHE A 41 1.47 3.11 -0.80
N LEU A 42 2.25 3.27 -1.87
CA LEU A 42 2.43 4.55 -2.57
C LEU A 42 2.71 4.35 -4.05
N GLY A 43 2.14 5.20 -4.91
CA GLY A 43 2.37 5.11 -6.35
C GLY A 43 1.29 5.79 -7.18
N SER A 44 1.35 5.54 -8.49
CA SER A 44 0.51 6.20 -9.48
C SER A 44 0.63 7.72 -9.41
N SER A 45 1.87 8.22 -9.21
CA SER A 45 2.11 9.64 -8.95
C SER A 45 1.68 10.55 -10.09
N PHE A 46 1.58 10.05 -11.32
CA PHE A 46 1.04 10.76 -12.46
C PHE A 46 -0.42 11.23 -12.28
N ALA A 47 -1.15 10.67 -11.32
CA ALA A 47 -2.53 11.02 -10.99
C ALA A 47 -2.66 11.75 -9.64
N TRP A 48 -1.55 12.10 -8.99
CA TRP A 48 -1.59 12.91 -7.77
C TRP A 48 -1.91 14.37 -8.09
N GLU A 49 -2.60 15.04 -7.16
CA GLU A 49 -2.82 16.49 -7.22
C GLU A 49 -1.49 17.24 -7.17
N ALA A 50 -1.39 18.30 -8.00
CA ALA A 50 -0.21 19.18 -8.08
C ALA A 50 -0.19 20.21 -6.93
N ASP A 51 -0.35 19.72 -5.69
CA ASP A 51 -0.34 20.55 -4.47
C ASP A 51 1.04 20.53 -3.81
N GLY A 52 1.78 21.63 -4.01
CA GLY A 52 3.14 21.81 -3.48
C GLY A 52 4.20 20.91 -4.13
N ILE A 53 3.85 20.17 -5.18
CA ILE A 53 4.73 19.28 -5.94
C ILE A 53 4.45 19.41 -7.44
N LYS A 54 5.39 18.93 -8.26
CA LYS A 54 5.15 18.61 -9.67
C LYS A 54 5.04 17.09 -9.79
N PRO A 55 3.84 16.52 -10.01
CA PRO A 55 3.65 15.07 -10.06
C PRO A 55 4.57 14.34 -11.05
N GLU A 56 4.99 15.02 -12.11
CA GLU A 56 5.92 14.52 -13.13
C GLU A 56 7.33 14.30 -12.58
N ASP A 57 7.75 15.07 -11.58
CA ASP A 57 9.08 14.99 -10.98
C ASP A 57 9.19 13.84 -9.94
N ILE A 58 8.07 13.23 -9.54
CA ILE A 58 8.05 12.17 -8.51
C ILE A 58 8.54 10.82 -9.06
N GLY A 59 8.15 10.48 -10.30
CA GLY A 59 8.58 9.27 -10.97
C GLY A 59 8.11 7.94 -10.33
N ALA A 60 7.02 7.93 -9.56
CA ALA A 60 6.39 6.72 -9.01
C ALA A 60 5.22 6.27 -9.89
N LEU A 61 5.55 5.84 -11.12
CA LEU A 61 4.64 5.63 -12.24
C LEU A 61 3.91 4.27 -12.28
N HIS A 62 4.19 3.35 -11.36
CA HIS A 62 3.45 2.09 -11.30
C HIS A 62 1.96 2.34 -11.00
N VAL A 63 1.09 1.47 -11.52
CA VAL A 63 -0.35 1.78 -11.62
C VAL A 63 -1.22 1.12 -10.54
N ILE A 64 -0.63 0.44 -9.56
CA ILE A 64 -1.40 -0.40 -8.61
C ILE A 64 -2.47 0.40 -7.84
N PRO A 65 -2.16 1.55 -7.21
CA PRO A 65 -3.18 2.38 -6.57
C PRO A 65 -4.28 2.86 -7.53
N ARG A 66 -3.92 3.27 -8.75
CA ARG A 66 -4.89 3.75 -9.75
C ARG A 66 -5.80 2.63 -10.27
N GLU A 67 -5.28 1.43 -10.49
CA GLU A 67 -6.10 0.28 -10.90
C GLU A 67 -7.11 -0.10 -9.81
N LEU A 68 -6.72 0.00 -8.53
CA LEU A 68 -7.61 -0.24 -7.40
C LEU A 68 -8.74 0.80 -7.35
N SER A 69 -8.42 2.10 -7.42
CA SER A 69 -9.47 3.14 -7.37
C SER A 69 -10.40 3.06 -8.58
N LEU A 70 -9.87 2.86 -9.79
CA LEU A 70 -10.68 2.68 -11.00
C LEU A 70 -11.58 1.44 -10.93
N LYS A 71 -11.08 0.32 -10.37
CA LYS A 71 -11.90 -0.87 -10.14
C LYS A 71 -13.06 -0.58 -9.19
N ILE A 72 -12.81 0.15 -8.10
CA ILE A 72 -13.87 0.57 -7.17
C ILE A 72 -14.89 1.46 -7.89
N CYS A 73 -14.44 2.47 -8.62
CA CYS A 73 -15.33 3.38 -9.36
C CYS A 73 -16.18 2.63 -10.40
N ASP A 74 -15.61 1.68 -11.14
CA ASP A 74 -16.36 0.81 -12.07
C ASP A 74 -17.49 0.05 -11.36
N LYS A 75 -17.20 -0.51 -10.18
CA LYS A 75 -18.17 -1.25 -9.36
C LYS A 75 -19.25 -0.34 -8.79
N ILE A 76 -18.87 0.85 -8.32
CA ILE A 76 -19.81 1.90 -7.92
C ILE A 76 -20.73 2.24 -9.08
N GLN A 77 -20.21 2.54 -10.27
CA GLN A 77 -21.05 2.91 -11.42
C GLN A 77 -21.99 1.79 -11.86
N LYS A 78 -21.61 0.52 -11.69
CA LYS A 78 -22.48 -0.64 -11.96
C LYS A 78 -23.46 -0.97 -10.83
N GLY A 79 -23.27 -0.41 -9.64
CA GLY A 79 -24.10 -0.74 -8.48
C GLY A 79 -23.79 -2.11 -7.91
N GLU A 80 -22.58 -2.60 -8.15
CA GLU A 80 -22.10 -3.89 -7.69
C GLU A 80 -21.34 -3.69 -6.38
N ARG A 81 -21.58 -4.58 -5.40
CA ARG A 81 -20.83 -4.57 -4.15
C ARG A 81 -19.37 -4.91 -4.43
N PHE A 82 -18.46 -4.05 -3.97
CA PHE A 82 -17.03 -4.27 -4.04
C PHE A 82 -16.30 -3.52 -2.93
N THR A 83 -15.34 -4.15 -2.27
CA THR A 83 -14.57 -3.52 -1.20
C THR A 83 -13.08 -3.87 -1.29
N VAL A 84 -12.23 -2.87 -1.05
CA VAL A 84 -10.78 -3.02 -0.95
C VAL A 84 -10.34 -2.73 0.49
N TYR A 85 -9.63 -3.69 1.07
CA TYR A 85 -9.06 -3.60 2.41
C TYR A 85 -7.54 -3.55 2.29
N VAL A 86 -6.91 -2.55 2.89
CA VAL A 86 -5.45 -2.37 2.84
C VAL A 86 -4.89 -2.28 4.25
N VAL A 87 -3.94 -3.14 4.58
CA VAL A 87 -3.20 -3.12 5.84
C VAL A 87 -1.76 -2.70 5.55
N VAL A 88 -1.34 -1.61 6.17
CA VAL A 88 0.03 -1.05 6.11
C VAL A 88 0.61 -0.95 7.51
N PRO A 89 1.94 -0.86 7.69
CA PRO A 89 2.48 -0.55 9.00
C PRO A 89 2.04 0.86 9.43
N MET A 90 1.99 1.12 10.74
CA MET A 90 1.60 2.44 11.26
C MET A 90 2.53 3.55 10.75
N TRP A 91 3.82 3.21 10.60
CA TRP A 91 4.82 3.94 9.82
C TRP A 91 5.85 2.92 9.29
N PRO A 92 6.56 3.20 8.19
CA PRO A 92 7.65 2.34 7.72
C PRO A 92 8.80 2.27 8.75
N GLU A 93 9.55 1.17 8.77
CA GLU A 93 10.61 0.94 9.76
C GLU A 93 11.62 2.09 9.79
N GLY A 94 11.93 2.57 10.98
CA GLY A 94 12.78 3.73 11.24
C GLY A 94 12.23 4.64 12.33
N ILE A 95 12.96 5.71 12.61
CA ILE A 95 12.50 6.77 13.51
C ILE A 95 11.36 7.53 12.81
N PRO A 96 10.14 7.60 13.38
CA PRO A 96 8.99 8.23 12.73
C PRO A 96 9.23 9.67 12.28
N GLU A 97 10.02 10.41 13.05
CA GLU A 97 10.37 11.81 12.82
C GLU A 97 11.47 12.00 11.76
N SER A 98 12.11 10.91 11.32
CA SER A 98 13.16 10.99 10.29
C SER A 98 12.60 11.46 8.96
N ALA A 99 13.39 12.25 8.22
CA ALA A 99 12.98 12.80 6.92
C ALA A 99 12.56 11.70 5.93
N SER A 100 13.23 10.53 5.97
CA SER A 100 12.91 9.38 5.13
C SER A 100 11.52 8.81 5.43
N VAL A 101 11.18 8.61 6.72
CA VAL A 101 9.86 8.10 7.11
C VAL A 101 8.77 9.13 6.80
N GLN A 102 9.01 10.41 7.10
CA GLN A 102 8.05 11.48 6.81
C GLN A 102 7.77 11.63 5.31
N ALA A 103 8.79 11.54 4.46
CA ALA A 103 8.60 11.58 3.00
C ALA A 103 7.75 10.41 2.49
N ILE A 104 7.99 9.20 3.00
CA ILE A 104 7.20 8.01 2.64
C ILE A 104 5.75 8.15 3.08
N LEU A 105 5.52 8.67 4.29
CA LEU A 105 4.17 8.94 4.81
C LEU A 105 3.44 10.00 3.97
N ASP A 106 4.12 11.05 3.49
CA ASP A 106 3.50 12.03 2.57
C ASP A 106 3.13 11.39 1.23
N TRP A 107 3.98 10.53 0.67
CA TRP A 107 3.68 9.82 -0.59
C TRP A 107 2.51 8.85 -0.43
N GLN A 108 2.43 8.15 0.71
CA GLN A 108 1.30 7.31 1.06
C GLN A 108 0.02 8.15 1.19
N ARG A 109 0.07 9.29 1.89
CA ARG A 109 -1.07 10.21 2.02
C ARG A 109 -1.56 10.69 0.66
N ARG A 110 -0.68 11.17 -0.22
CA ARG A 110 -1.05 11.63 -1.58
C ARG A 110 -1.68 10.52 -2.41
N THR A 111 -1.18 9.30 -2.26
CA THR A 111 -1.77 8.12 -2.92
C THR A 111 -3.17 7.84 -2.39
N MET A 112 -3.38 7.89 -1.08
CA MET A 112 -4.71 7.74 -0.45
C MET A 112 -5.66 8.86 -0.91
N ASP A 113 -5.21 10.11 -0.92
CA ASP A 113 -6.01 11.27 -1.33
C ASP A 113 -6.48 11.15 -2.78
N MET A 114 -5.59 10.74 -3.69
CA MET A 114 -5.96 10.43 -5.07
C MET A 114 -7.07 9.38 -5.14
N MET A 115 -6.89 8.24 -4.46
CA MET A 115 -7.86 7.14 -4.51
C MET A 115 -9.21 7.51 -3.91
N TYR A 116 -9.22 8.20 -2.77
CA TYR A 116 -10.46 8.65 -2.14
C TYR A 116 -11.16 9.73 -2.97
N SER A 117 -10.42 10.60 -3.64
CA SER A 117 -10.99 11.60 -4.55
C SER A 117 -11.68 10.96 -5.75
N ASP A 118 -11.08 9.91 -6.34
CA ASP A 118 -11.71 9.12 -7.41
C ASP A 118 -13.06 8.54 -6.97
N ILE A 119 -13.08 7.89 -5.80
CA ILE A 119 -14.28 7.25 -5.23
C ILE A 119 -15.37 8.29 -4.97
N PHE A 120 -14.99 9.41 -4.35
CA PHE A 120 -15.91 10.50 -4.06
C PHE A 120 -16.52 11.12 -5.33
N ASN A 121 -15.73 11.28 -6.39
CA ASN A 121 -16.23 11.75 -7.68
C ASN A 121 -17.18 10.73 -8.31
N SER A 122 -16.88 9.43 -8.21
CA SER A 122 -17.79 8.38 -8.70
C SER A 122 -19.14 8.37 -7.98
N PHE A 123 -19.17 8.60 -6.66
CA PHE A 123 -20.42 8.78 -5.92
C PHE A 123 -21.24 9.97 -6.41
N LYS A 124 -20.58 11.12 -6.61
CA LYS A 124 -21.23 12.33 -7.16
C LYS A 124 -21.85 12.09 -8.52
N GLU A 125 -21.12 11.43 -9.42
CA GLU A 125 -21.60 11.10 -10.77
C GLU A 125 -22.82 10.17 -10.75
N ARG A 126 -22.84 9.21 -9.82
CA ARG A 126 -23.96 8.28 -9.66
C ARG A 126 -25.13 8.90 -8.88
N GLY A 127 -24.91 10.01 -8.19
CA GLY A 127 -25.91 10.65 -7.34
C GLY A 127 -26.20 9.88 -6.05
N ILE A 128 -25.19 9.22 -5.47
CA ILE A 128 -25.29 8.55 -4.16
C ILE A 128 -24.46 9.28 -3.10
N GLU A 129 -24.91 9.18 -1.85
CA GLU A 129 -24.21 9.69 -0.67
C GLU A 129 -23.87 8.50 0.23
N GLU A 130 -22.59 8.14 0.28
CA GLU A 130 -22.08 6.98 1.00
C GLU A 130 -20.71 7.33 1.61
N ASP A 131 -20.32 6.59 2.65
CA ASP A 131 -18.96 6.70 3.19
C ASP A 131 -17.97 5.98 2.26
N PRO A 132 -16.97 6.66 1.67
CA PRO A 132 -16.01 6.01 0.79
C PRO A 132 -15.21 4.91 1.50
N ARG A 133 -15.14 4.93 2.84
CA ARG A 133 -14.51 3.89 3.65
C ARG A 133 -15.25 2.55 3.63
N ASN A 134 -16.50 2.51 3.16
CA ASN A 134 -17.22 1.28 2.88
C ASN A 134 -16.69 0.56 1.61
N TYR A 135 -15.91 1.27 0.77
CA TYR A 135 -15.39 0.76 -0.50
C TYR A 135 -13.86 0.65 -0.51
N LEU A 136 -13.15 1.57 0.14
CA LEU A 136 -11.71 1.53 0.34
C LEU A 136 -11.38 1.84 1.79
N THR A 137 -10.76 0.92 2.51
CA THR A 137 -10.41 1.14 3.91
C THR A 137 -8.97 0.75 4.20
N PHE A 138 -8.31 1.58 5.01
CA PHE A 138 -6.91 1.40 5.40
C PHE A 138 -6.80 1.12 6.89
N PHE A 139 -5.95 0.16 7.24
CA PHE A 139 -5.66 -0.24 8.61
C PHE A 139 -4.15 -0.29 8.86
N CYS A 140 -3.80 -0.29 10.14
CA CYS A 140 -2.50 -0.71 10.62
C CYS A 140 -2.67 -1.63 11.82
N LEU A 141 -1.61 -2.36 12.17
CA LEU A 141 -1.63 -3.32 13.28
C LEU A 141 -0.91 -2.75 14.51
N GLY A 142 -1.42 -3.06 15.69
CA GLY A 142 -0.83 -2.67 16.97
C GLY A 142 -1.16 -3.68 18.05
N ASN A 143 -0.28 -3.77 19.04
CA ASN A 143 -0.51 -4.57 20.23
C ASN A 143 -0.41 -3.72 21.50
N ARG A 144 -1.06 -4.18 22.56
CA ARG A 144 -0.99 -3.57 23.89
C ARG A 144 -1.12 -4.63 24.97
N GLU A 145 -0.16 -4.69 25.88
CA GLU A 145 -0.08 -5.78 26.87
C GLU A 145 0.02 -5.23 28.29
N VAL A 146 -0.87 -5.68 29.18
CA VAL A 146 -0.73 -5.40 30.61
C VAL A 146 0.52 -6.08 31.16
N LYS A 147 1.24 -5.40 32.09
CA LYS A 147 2.39 -5.98 32.77
C LYS A 147 1.95 -7.15 33.64
N LYS A 148 2.59 -8.32 33.52
CA LYS A 148 2.26 -9.53 34.30
C LYS A 148 3.35 -9.87 35.33
N PRO A 149 2.99 -10.51 36.45
CA PRO A 149 4.00 -11.04 37.38
C PRO A 149 4.93 -12.03 36.67
N GLY A 150 6.24 -11.89 36.89
CA GLY A 150 7.27 -12.75 36.28
C GLY A 150 7.66 -12.36 34.85
N GLU A 151 7.17 -11.25 34.32
CA GLU A 151 7.68 -10.68 33.07
C GLU A 151 9.15 -10.23 33.23
N TYR A 152 9.90 -10.21 32.13
CA TYR A 152 11.27 -9.71 32.09
C TYR A 152 11.35 -8.25 32.58
N GLU A 153 12.29 -7.98 33.48
CA GLU A 153 12.62 -6.64 33.95
C GLU A 153 13.99 -6.23 33.39
N PRO A 154 14.07 -5.22 32.50
CA PRO A 154 15.35 -4.75 31.99
C PRO A 154 16.17 -4.09 33.10
N SER A 155 17.50 -4.27 33.07
CA SER A 155 18.44 -3.65 34.02
C SER A 155 18.59 -2.15 33.83
N GLU A 156 18.32 -1.66 32.62
CA GLU A 156 18.44 -0.26 32.23
C GLU A 156 17.08 0.28 31.79
N ARG A 157 16.92 1.60 31.90
CA ARG A 157 15.73 2.31 31.44
C ARG A 157 16.07 3.18 30.25
N PRO A 158 15.13 3.37 29.31
CA PRO A 158 15.31 4.34 28.23
C PRO A 158 15.53 5.75 28.77
N GLU A 159 16.13 6.60 27.93
CA GLU A 159 16.32 8.02 28.23
C GLU A 159 14.99 8.71 28.58
N PRO A 160 14.98 9.62 29.57
CA PRO A 160 13.81 10.44 29.88
C PRO A 160 13.30 11.19 28.65
N ASP A 161 11.99 11.42 28.59
CA ASP A 161 11.31 12.16 27.51
C ASP A 161 11.52 11.62 26.08
N SER A 162 11.96 10.36 25.93
CA SER A 162 12.06 9.67 24.64
C SER A 162 10.76 8.98 24.22
N ASP A 163 10.59 8.69 22.93
CA ASP A 163 9.49 7.83 22.47
C ASP A 163 9.61 6.41 23.00
N TYR A 164 10.85 5.97 23.29
CA TYR A 164 11.08 4.66 23.87
C TYR A 164 10.47 4.56 25.27
N ILE A 165 10.74 5.51 26.18
CA ILE A 165 10.13 5.48 27.52
C ILE A 165 8.60 5.61 27.43
N ARG A 166 8.09 6.50 26.56
CA ARG A 166 6.64 6.67 26.34
C ARG A 166 5.97 5.38 25.88
N ALA A 167 6.56 4.66 24.91
CA ALA A 167 6.02 3.40 24.41
C ALA A 167 6.12 2.28 25.46
N GLN A 168 7.25 2.20 26.18
CA GLN A 168 7.49 1.22 27.23
C GLN A 168 6.47 1.37 28.37
N GLU A 169 6.21 2.60 28.82
CA GLU A 169 5.24 2.90 29.89
C GLU A 169 3.79 2.74 29.43
N ALA A 170 3.47 3.15 28.20
CA ALA A 170 2.13 2.96 27.63
C ALA A 170 1.80 1.50 27.29
N ARG A 171 2.84 0.64 27.29
CA ARG A 171 2.78 -0.81 27.05
C ARG A 171 2.19 -1.18 25.69
N ARG A 172 2.50 -0.38 24.67
CA ARG A 172 1.94 -0.52 23.32
C ARG A 172 2.97 -0.22 22.26
N PHE A 173 2.88 -0.91 21.14
CA PHE A 173 3.65 -0.62 19.94
C PHE A 173 2.94 -1.17 18.71
N MET A 174 3.36 -0.75 17.51
CA MET A 174 2.85 -1.35 16.29
C MET A 174 3.27 -2.83 16.18
N ILE A 175 2.41 -3.64 15.58
CA ILE A 175 2.85 -4.91 14.99
C ILE A 175 3.29 -4.56 13.58
N TYR A 176 4.58 -4.76 13.28
CA TYR A 176 5.12 -4.29 12.01
C TYR A 176 4.66 -5.16 10.85
N VAL A 177 3.93 -4.54 9.91
CA VAL A 177 3.45 -5.20 8.69
C VAL A 177 4.59 -5.18 7.67
N HIS A 178 5.36 -6.26 7.63
CA HIS A 178 6.38 -6.47 6.61
C HIS A 178 5.88 -7.30 5.42
N THR A 179 4.60 -7.69 5.44
CA THR A 179 3.96 -8.48 4.38
C THR A 179 4.08 -7.81 3.01
N LYS A 180 4.06 -8.61 1.95
CA LYS A 180 3.81 -8.16 0.57
C LYS A 180 2.87 -9.16 -0.11
N MET A 181 1.58 -9.00 0.15
CA MET A 181 0.56 -9.98 -0.23
C MET A 181 -0.72 -9.29 -0.70
N MET A 182 -1.39 -9.93 -1.66
CA MET A 182 -2.74 -9.56 -2.08
C MET A 182 -3.60 -10.80 -2.29
N ILE A 183 -4.77 -10.86 -1.67
CA ILE A 183 -5.84 -11.83 -1.93
C ILE A 183 -6.94 -11.16 -2.75
N VAL A 184 -7.44 -11.86 -3.76
CA VAL A 184 -8.54 -11.41 -4.62
C VAL A 184 -9.63 -12.46 -4.60
N ASP A 185 -10.84 -12.04 -4.23
CA ASP A 185 -12.08 -12.82 -4.29
C ASP A 185 -12.03 -14.20 -3.59
N ASP A 186 -11.15 -14.39 -2.60
CA ASP A 186 -10.86 -15.70 -1.95
C ASP A 186 -10.44 -16.82 -2.91
N GLU A 187 -10.12 -16.50 -4.17
CA GLU A 187 -9.79 -17.48 -5.21
C GLU A 187 -8.38 -17.28 -5.79
N TYR A 188 -7.73 -16.15 -5.52
CA TYR A 188 -6.37 -15.92 -6.00
C TYR A 188 -5.54 -15.16 -4.99
N ILE A 189 -4.27 -15.53 -4.88
CA ILE A 189 -3.30 -14.89 -3.98
C ILE A 189 -2.00 -14.58 -4.71
N ILE A 190 -1.40 -13.42 -4.38
CA ILE A 190 -0.01 -13.08 -4.68
C ILE A 190 0.75 -12.98 -3.37
N ILE A 191 1.89 -13.68 -3.26
CA ILE A 191 2.84 -13.55 -2.14
C ILE A 191 4.24 -13.33 -2.73
N GLY A 192 5.00 -12.39 -2.19
CA GLY A 192 6.37 -12.17 -2.64
C GLY A 192 7.18 -11.22 -1.77
N SER A 193 8.22 -10.65 -2.38
CA SER A 193 9.08 -9.63 -1.77
C SER A 193 8.69 -8.19 -2.19
N ALA A 194 7.93 -8.04 -3.28
CA ALA A 194 7.64 -6.74 -3.89
C ALA A 194 6.63 -5.88 -3.11
N ASN A 195 7.09 -4.72 -2.65
CA ASN A 195 6.22 -3.73 -2.01
C ASN A 195 5.34 -2.98 -3.04
N ILE A 196 4.24 -2.37 -2.60
CA ILE A 196 3.46 -1.43 -3.44
C ILE A 196 4.14 -0.06 -3.39
N ASN A 197 5.29 0.03 -4.05
CA ASN A 197 6.03 1.26 -4.30
C ASN A 197 6.79 1.17 -5.64
N GLN A 198 7.34 2.28 -6.12
CA GLN A 198 8.09 2.26 -7.37
C GLN A 198 9.36 1.40 -7.29
N ARG A 199 10.00 1.32 -6.11
CA ARG A 199 11.24 0.55 -5.95
C ARG A 199 11.05 -0.92 -6.32
N SER A 200 9.94 -1.52 -5.91
CA SER A 200 9.63 -2.92 -6.16
C SER A 200 8.86 -3.16 -7.47
N MET A 201 8.00 -2.22 -7.90
CA MET A 201 7.12 -2.43 -9.07
C MET A 201 7.77 -2.05 -10.42
N ASP A 202 8.90 -1.35 -10.42
CA ASP A 202 9.54 -0.81 -11.63
C ASP A 202 10.18 -1.89 -12.52
N GLY A 203 10.76 -2.92 -11.90
CA GLY A 203 11.51 -4.00 -12.57
C GLY A 203 12.98 -3.67 -12.83
N ALA A 204 13.40 -2.40 -12.80
CA ALA A 204 14.79 -1.97 -13.00
C ALA A 204 15.40 -1.25 -11.79
N ARG A 205 14.72 -1.29 -10.64
CA ARG A 205 15.19 -0.73 -9.36
C ARG A 205 15.66 -1.87 -8.45
N ASP A 206 14.83 -2.34 -7.52
CA ASP A 206 15.17 -3.52 -6.74
C ASP A 206 14.74 -4.80 -7.49
N SER A 207 15.53 -5.86 -7.37
CA SER A 207 15.15 -7.18 -7.87
C SER A 207 14.16 -7.81 -6.90
N GLU A 208 12.98 -8.17 -7.40
CA GLU A 208 11.90 -8.74 -6.60
C GLU A 208 11.45 -10.09 -7.17
N ILE A 209 10.82 -10.91 -6.32
CA ILE A 209 10.18 -12.15 -6.73
C ILE A 209 8.80 -12.26 -6.07
N ALA A 210 7.83 -12.77 -6.82
CA ALA A 210 6.51 -13.10 -6.30
C ALA A 210 5.94 -14.32 -7.00
N MET A 211 5.04 -15.01 -6.32
CA MET A 211 4.24 -16.08 -6.89
C MET A 211 2.77 -15.68 -6.90
N GLY A 212 2.03 -16.19 -7.87
CA GLY A 212 0.57 -16.08 -7.94
C GLY A 212 -0.05 -17.47 -8.03
N ALA A 213 -1.11 -17.73 -7.26
CA ALA A 213 -1.80 -19.03 -7.23
C ALA A 213 -3.29 -18.90 -6.97
N TYR A 214 -4.04 -19.94 -7.38
CA TYR A 214 -5.47 -20.16 -7.18
C TYR A 214 -5.72 -21.63 -6.85
#